data_AF-A0A3B4B778-F1
#
_entry.id   AF-A0A3B4B778-F1
#
_cell.length_a   1.000
_cell.length_b   1.000
_cell.length_c   1.000
_cell.angle_alpha   90.00
_cell.angle_beta   90.00
_cell.angle_gamma   90.00
#
_symmetry.space_group_name_H-M   'P 1'
#
loop_
_entity.id
_entity.type
_entity.pdbx_description
1 polymer ?
#
loop_
_entity_poly.entity_id
_entity_poly.type
_entity_poly.pdbx_seq_one_letter_code
_entity_poly.pdbx_strand_id
1 'polypeptide(L)' 'MSATETNSLQLSDYQLRTLEENFTKVSKHPDEATLMLIAAECGLSQEETQKWFQLRNAKWRQAEGLPPQLGSVLD' A
#
# COMPACT_ATOMS: atom_id res chain seq x y z
N MET A 1 -17.13 17.07 -13.00
CA MET A 1 -15.99 17.67 -12.27
C MET A 1 -15.22 16.51 -11.66
N SER A 2 -14.05 16.20 -12.23
CA SER A 2 -13.25 15.02 -11.87
C SER A 2 -12.52 15.29 -10.56
N ALA A 3 -13.00 14.71 -9.46
CA ALA A 3 -12.34 14.78 -8.18
C ALA A 3 -11.07 13.93 -8.22
N THR A 4 -9.94 14.54 -8.60
CA THR A 4 -8.61 14.10 -8.21
C THR A 4 -8.46 14.32 -6.70
N GLU A 5 -9.20 13.55 -5.90
CA GLU A 5 -8.95 13.48 -4.47
C GLU A 5 -7.97 12.34 -4.25
N THR A 6 -6.70 12.73 -4.26
CA THR A 6 -5.69 12.12 -3.39
C THR A 6 -6.20 12.24 -1.96
N ASN A 7 -7.20 11.40 -1.61
CA ASN A 7 -7.68 11.21 -0.26
C ASN A 7 -6.51 10.58 0.49
N SER A 8 -5.68 11.46 1.03
CA SER A 8 -4.58 11.17 1.94
C SER A 8 -5.22 10.50 3.14
N LEU A 9 -5.27 9.16 3.09
CA LEU A 9 -5.79 8.29 4.15
C LEU A 9 -5.34 8.88 5.49
N GLN A 10 -6.28 9.41 6.27
CA GLN A 10 -6.01 9.98 7.59
C GLN A 10 -5.84 8.82 8.56
N LEU A 11 -4.68 8.17 8.50
CA LEU A 11 -4.36 7.01 9.33
C LEU A 11 -3.65 7.46 10.60
N SER A 12 -4.00 6.83 11.72
CA SER A 12 -3.28 6.99 12.98
C SER A 12 -1.86 6.43 12.91
N ASP A 13 -0.97 6.86 13.81
CA ASP A 13 0.39 6.33 13.91
C ASP A 13 0.42 4.82 14.12
N TYR A 14 -0.53 4.27 14.88
CA TYR A 14 -0.67 2.84 15.07
C TYR A 14 -0.95 2.13 13.74
N GLN A 15 -1.94 2.60 12.98
CA GLN A 15 -2.29 2.01 11.68
C GLN A 15 -1.14 2.11 10.69
N LEU A 16 -0.48 3.27 10.60
CA LEU A 16 0.69 3.46 9.73
C LEU A 16 1.82 2.51 10.09
N ARG A 17 2.12 2.36 11.38
CA ARG A 17 3.15 1.44 11.84
C ARG A 17 2.82 -0.01 11.49
N THR A 18 1.60 -0.45 11.76
CA THR A 18 1.16 -1.81 11.44
C THR A 18 1.20 -2.09 9.93
N LEU A 19 0.75 -1.14 9.11
CA LEU A 19 0.81 -1.25 7.65
C LEU A 19 2.26 -1.32 7.14
N GLU A 20 3.15 -0.46 7.65
CA GLU A 20 4.58 -0.45 7.27
C GLU A 20 5.31 -1.72 7.74
N GLU A 21 5.02 -2.22 8.94
CA GLU A 21 5.56 -3.48 9.44
C GLU A 21 5.13 -4.66 8.56
N ASN A 22 3.85 -4.74 8.18
CA ASN A 22 3.36 -5.77 7.26
C ASN A 22 3.96 -5.63 5.86
N PHE A 23 4.08 -4.42 5.34
CA PHE A 23 4.70 -4.14 4.04
C PHE A 23 6.17 -4.56 4.00
N THR A 24 6.92 -4.27 5.07
CA THR A 24 8.35 -4.58 5.15
C THR A 24 8.63 -6.06 5.43
N LYS A 25 7.90 -6.68 6.37
CA LYS A 25 8.18 -8.02 6.89
C LYS A 25 7.40 -9.15 6.20
N VAL A 26 6.17 -8.90 5.74
CA VAL A 26 5.30 -9.93 5.17
C VAL A 26 5.40 -9.93 3.65
N SER A 27 4.91 -8.89 2.99
CA SER A 27 4.96 -8.78 1.54
C SER A 27 4.71 -7.34 1.07
N LYS A 28 5.39 -6.95 -0.02
CA LYS A 28 5.10 -5.70 -0.75
C LYS A 28 3.85 -5.81 -1.63
N HIS A 29 3.43 -7.05 -1.89
CA HIS A 29 2.30 -7.45 -2.73
C HIS A 29 1.47 -8.50 -1.99
N PRO A 30 0.79 -8.14 -0.90
CA PRO A 30 -0.09 -9.06 -0.19
C PRO A 30 -1.25 -9.49 -1.09
N ASP A 31 -1.62 -10.77 -1.04
CA ASP A 31 -2.84 -11.28 -1.64
C ASP A 31 -4.08 -10.81 -0.87
N GLU A 32 -5.26 -11.11 -1.42
CA GLU A 32 -6.55 -10.66 -0.86
C GLU A 32 -6.77 -11.11 0.58
N ALA A 33 -6.42 -12.35 0.92
CA ALA A 33 -6.60 -12.89 2.27
C ALA A 33 -5.67 -12.19 3.26
N THR A 34 -4.41 -11.99 2.88
CA THR A 34 -3.44 -11.23 3.68
C THR A 34 -3.90 -9.78 3.89
N LEU A 35 -4.43 -9.12 2.86
CA LEU A 35 -4.98 -7.77 2.98
C LEU A 35 -6.16 -7.68 3.96
N MET A 36 -7.08 -8.65 3.94
CA MET A 36 -8.21 -8.69 4.88
C MET A 36 -7.73 -8.82 6.34
N LEU A 37 -6.72 -9.65 6.59
CA LEU A 37 -6.16 -9.82 7.93
C LEU A 37 -5.55 -8.51 8.46
N ILE A 38 -4.76 -7.82 7.62
CA ILE A 38 -4.13 -6.54 7.98
C ILE A 38 -5.20 -5.46 8.21
N ALA A 39 -6.21 -5.42 7.35
CA ALA A 39 -7.33 -4.49 7.49
C ALA A 39 -8.05 -4.68 8.83
N ALA A 40 -8.34 -5.93 9.21
CA ALA A 40 -8.94 -6.25 10.50
C ALA A 40 -8.05 -5.87 11.69
N GLU A 41 -6.73 -6.08 11.61
CA GLU A 41 -5.77 -5.72 12.65
C GLU A 41 -5.65 -4.20 12.87
N CYS A 42 -5.78 -3.42 11.79
CA CYS A 42 -5.73 -1.96 11.81
C CYS A 42 -7.10 -1.30 12.06
N GLY A 43 -8.19 -2.08 12.03
CA GLY A 43 -9.56 -1.56 12.03
C GLY A 43 -9.89 -0.73 10.78
N LEU A 44 -9.27 -1.05 9.64
CA LEU A 44 -9.46 -0.39 8.35
C LEU A 44 -10.36 -1.21 7.44
N SER A 45 -10.88 -0.59 6.39
CA SER A 45 -11.46 -1.34 5.28
C SER A 45 -10.38 -1.98 4.41
N GLN A 46 -10.76 -3.04 3.71
CA GLN A 46 -9.87 -3.71 2.75
C GLN A 46 -9.45 -2.75 1.62
N GLU A 47 -10.35 -1.89 1.16
CA GLU A 47 -10.07 -0.90 0.10
C GLU A 47 -9.04 0.14 0.55
N GLU A 48 -9.18 0.68 1.77
CA GLU A 48 -8.20 1.62 2.33
C GLU A 48 -6.82 0.99 2.49
N THR A 49 -6.80 -0.25 2.98
CA THR A 49 -5.57 -1.04 3.14
C THR A 49 -4.91 -1.28 1.78
N GLN A 50 -5.68 -1.72 0.78
CA GLN A 50 -5.18 -1.94 -0.58
C GLN A 50 -4.62 -0.65 -1.20
N LYS A 51 -5.34 0.47 -1.06
CA LYS A 51 -4.92 1.79 -1.55
C LYS A 51 -3.60 2.22 -0.90
N TRP A 52 -3.46 2.02 0.41
CA TRP A 52 -2.21 2.32 1.10
C TRP A 52 -1.04 1.48 0.55
N PHE A 53 -1.24 0.17 0.37
CA PHE A 53 -0.21 -0.72 -0.18
C PHE A 53 0.21 -0.32 -1.60
N GLN A 54 -0.74 0.05 -2.45
CA GLN A 54 -0.46 0.55 -3.81
C GLN A 54 0.40 1.82 -3.78
N LEU A 55 0.01 2.81 -2.96
CA LEU A 55 0.75 4.07 -2.81
C LEU A 55 2.15 3.84 -2.24
N ARG A 56 2.26 3.02 -1.21
CA ARG A 56 3.54 2.70 -0.56
C ARG A 56 4.48 1.94 -1.49
N ASN A 57 3.95 0.97 -2.25
CA ASN A 57 4.69 0.22 -3.25
C ASN A 57 5.19 1.13 -4.38
N ALA A 58 4.37 2.05 -4.88
CA ALA A 58 4.80 3.03 -5.88
C ALA A 58 5.99 3.87 -5.38
N LYS A 59 5.93 4.37 -4.13
CA LYS A 59 7.04 5.10 -3.50
C LYS A 59 8.29 4.22 -3.33
N TRP A 60 8.12 2.97 -2.92
CA TRP A 60 9.22 2.03 -2.78
C TRP A 60 9.91 1.77 -4.13
N ARG A 61 9.14 1.49 -5.20
CA ARG A 61 9.70 1.28 -6.54
C ARG A 61 10.52 2.49 -7.03
N GLN A 62 10.00 3.70 -6.82
CA GLN A 62 10.72 4.93 -7.15
C GLN A 62 12.05 5.04 -6.37
N ALA A 63 12.06 4.69 -5.09
CA ALA A 63 13.27 4.72 -4.26
C ALA A 63 14.31 3.67 -4.69
N GLU A 64 13.87 2.50 -5.16
CA GLU A 64 14.75 1.45 -5.71
C GLU A 64 15.23 1.75 -7.15
N GLY A 65 14.78 2.85 -7.77
CA GLY A 65 15.04 3.14 -9.18
C GLY A 65 14.32 2.19 -10.15
N LEU A 66 13.31 1.46 -9.68
CA LEU A 66 12.53 0.55 -10.49
C LEU A 66 11.44 1.30 -11.25
N PRO A 67 11.11 0.86 -12.48
CA PRO A 67 9.98 1.41 -13.21
C PRO A 67 8.67 1.19 -12.40
N PRO A 68 7.71 2.13 -12.53
CA PRO A 68 6.48 2.12 -11.76
C PRO A 68 5.59 0.89 -12.03
N GLN A 69 5.81 0.19 -13.15
CA GLN A 69 5.07 -1.01 -13.53
C GLN A 69 5.93 -2.28 -13.41
N LEU A 70 5.37 -3.32 -12.79
CA LEU A 70 5.97 -4.65 -12.71
C LEU A 70 6.12 -5.20 -14.14
N GLY A 71 7.35 -5.39 -14.64
CA GLY A 71 7.60 -5.96 -15.97
C GLY A 71 7.84 -4.95 -17.10
N SER A 72 7.85 -3.64 -16.83
CA SER A 72 8.35 -2.65 -17.80
C SER A 72 9.88 -2.63 -17.79
N VAL A 73 10.52 -3.75 -18.13
CA VAL A 73 11.91 -3.73 -18.58
C VAL A 73 11.85 -3.08 -19.96
N LEU A 74 11.97 -1.76 -20.01
CA LEU A 74 12.27 -1.09 -21.27
C LEU A 74 13.73 -1.46 -21.56
N ASP A 75 13.90 -2.09 -22.72
CA ASP A 75 15.14 -2.50 -23.39
C ASP A 75 16.37 -1.63 -23.05
#